data_AF-A0A6B8N027-F1
#
_entry.id   AF-A0A6B8N027-F1
#
_cell.length_a   1.000
_cell.length_b   1.000
_cell.length_c   1.000
_cell.angle_alpha   90.00
_cell.angle_beta   90.00
_cell.angle_gamma   90.00
#
_symmetry.space_group_name_H-M   'P 1'
#
loop_
_entity.id
_entity.type
_entity.pdbx_description
1 polymer ?
#
loop_
_entity_poly.entity_id
_entity_poly.type
_entity_poly.pdbx_seq_one_letter_code
_entity_poly.pdbx_strand_id
1 'polypeptide(L)'
;MSKKGLTTGSGVPVVDNNNVVTAGPRGPMLLQDVWFLEKLAHFDREVIPERRMHAKGSGAYGKLTVTHDITRYTRAKLFSEVGKTTDLFLRFSTVAGERGAADAERDIRGFSIKFYTEEGNWDLVGNNTPIFYLRDPLKFPDLNHVVKRDPRTNLRNPTWKWDFFSLLPETLHQLTIDFSDRGIPRSYRYMHGFGSHAFSFINAENERFWVKFHFKSQQGIANLMDDEAKRLVAEDRESSQRDLYESIEKGDFPRWTFYVQIMPEADASRVPYNPFDLTKIWPHADYPLIEVGVLELNRNPDNYFAEVEQVAMNPANVVPGVSFSPDRMLQGRLFSYGDTQRYRLGVNHHQIPVNAPRCPFHNYHRDGAMRVDGNSGNGATYEPNSFGVFQEQPDFSEPLISLEGAAAHWNHREDSDYFSQPRKLFELLSKEEHQRMFQRIADDMRDVPEFIQQRQIGLFSQVHPDYGAGVAAALKALQPAE
;
A
#
# COMPACT_ATOMS: atom_id res chain seq x y z
N MET A 1 -6.03 24.47 33.97
CA MET A 1 -7.16 24.22 33.05
C MET A 1 -8.41 23.92 33.86
N SER A 2 -9.57 24.46 33.50
CA SER A 2 -10.85 24.08 34.13
C SER A 2 -11.21 22.64 33.74
N LYS A 3 -11.74 21.86 34.68
CA LYS A 3 -12.25 20.51 34.37
C LYS A 3 -13.41 20.66 33.37
N LYS A 4 -13.34 19.97 32.23
CA LYS A 4 -14.48 19.84 31.31
C LYS A 4 -15.48 18.85 31.90
N GLY A 5 -16.76 19.22 31.96
CA GLY A 5 -17.83 18.34 32.43
C GLY A 5 -18.09 17.21 31.43
N LEU A 6 -18.36 16.00 31.93
CA LEU A 6 -18.72 14.84 31.11
C LEU A 6 -20.19 14.95 30.68
N THR A 7 -20.49 14.57 29.44
CA THR A 7 -21.85 14.54 28.91
C THR A 7 -22.14 13.24 28.18
N THR A 8 -23.43 12.93 27.99
CA THR A 8 -23.91 11.95 27.01
C THR A 8 -23.68 12.41 25.57
N GLY A 9 -23.92 11.54 24.59
CA GLY A 9 -23.90 11.85 23.16
C GLY A 9 -24.96 12.89 22.74
N SER A 10 -26.02 13.06 23.53
CA SER A 10 -27.03 14.12 23.37
C SER A 10 -26.69 15.42 24.12
N GLY A 11 -25.52 15.49 24.77
CA GLY A 11 -25.04 16.68 25.48
C GLY A 11 -25.58 16.85 26.90
N VAL A 12 -26.23 15.83 27.48
CA VAL A 12 -26.76 15.88 28.86
C VAL A 12 -25.63 15.67 29.87
N PRO A 13 -25.49 16.50 30.92
CA PRO A 13 -24.46 16.29 31.95
C PRO A 13 -24.56 14.94 32.65
N VAL A 14 -23.42 14.25 32.81
CA VAL A 14 -23.32 12.98 33.54
C VAL A 14 -22.99 13.25 35.01
N VAL A 15 -23.84 12.76 35.90
CA VAL A 15 -23.74 13.02 37.35
C VAL A 15 -22.69 12.13 38.02
N ASP A 16 -22.67 10.83 37.72
CA ASP A 16 -21.72 9.85 38.25
C ASP A 16 -21.25 8.92 37.12
N ASN A 17 -19.95 8.64 37.09
CA ASN A 17 -19.31 7.76 36.11
C ASN A 17 -18.47 6.65 36.77
N ASN A 18 -18.60 6.50 38.09
CA ASN A 18 -17.90 5.49 38.89
C ASN A 18 -18.85 4.43 39.45
N ASN A 19 -20.13 4.78 39.64
CA ASN A 19 -21.13 3.89 40.21
C ASN A 19 -22.33 3.74 39.26
N VAL A 20 -22.78 2.51 39.05
CA VAL A 20 -24.03 2.21 38.34
C VAL A 20 -25.23 2.38 39.27
N VAL A 21 -26.42 2.60 38.71
CA VAL A 21 -27.67 2.70 39.49
C VAL A 21 -28.14 1.31 39.96
N THR A 22 -28.28 1.13 41.27
CA THR A 22 -28.73 -0.14 41.88
C THR A 22 -29.92 0.06 42.83
N ALA A 23 -30.68 -1.03 43.07
CA ALA A 23 -31.76 -1.08 44.06
C ALA A 23 -31.20 -1.19 45.50
N GLY A 24 -30.56 -0.13 45.99
CA GLY A 24 -29.87 -0.08 47.27
C GLY A 24 -28.38 -0.49 47.18
N PRO A 25 -27.58 -0.29 48.25
CA PRO A 25 -26.11 -0.41 48.18
C PRO A 25 -25.56 -1.80 47.79
N ARG A 26 -26.37 -2.85 47.89
CA ARG A 26 -26.02 -4.23 47.52
C ARG A 26 -27.10 -4.91 46.67
N GLY A 27 -28.02 -4.13 46.10
CA GLY A 27 -29.11 -4.63 45.27
C GLY A 27 -28.70 -4.84 43.81
N PRO A 28 -29.58 -5.43 43.00
CA PRO A 28 -29.34 -5.56 41.56
C PRO A 28 -29.32 -4.20 40.85
N MET A 29 -28.69 -4.16 39.68
CA MET A 29 -28.65 -3.00 38.80
C MET A 29 -30.02 -2.69 38.19
N LEU A 30 -30.31 -1.42 37.94
CA LEU A 30 -31.52 -0.96 37.28
C LEU A 30 -31.27 -0.62 35.80
N LEU A 31 -32.20 -1.03 34.93
CA LEU A 31 -32.14 -0.74 33.48
C LEU A 31 -32.26 0.77 33.17
N GLN A 32 -32.77 1.58 34.10
CA GLN A 32 -32.90 3.03 33.93
C GLN A 32 -31.57 3.80 33.98
N ASP A 33 -30.44 3.13 34.19
CA ASP A 33 -29.10 3.73 34.09
C ASP A 33 -28.72 3.97 32.61
N VAL A 34 -29.29 5.02 32.03
CA VAL A 34 -29.13 5.33 30.60
C VAL A 34 -27.70 5.74 30.23
N TRP A 35 -26.93 6.28 31.18
CA TRP A 35 -25.51 6.60 30.94
C TRP A 35 -24.69 5.31 30.79
N PHE A 36 -24.88 4.35 31.69
CA PHE A 36 -24.24 3.04 31.55
C PHE A 36 -24.59 2.39 30.21
N LEU A 37 -25.88 2.36 29.86
CA LEU A 37 -26.33 1.73 28.61
C LEU A 37 -25.71 2.39 27.38
N GLU A 38 -25.72 3.72 27.32
CA GLU A 38 -25.15 4.48 26.20
C GLU A 38 -23.63 4.25 26.09
N LYS A 39 -22.90 4.38 27.21
CA LYS A 39 -21.44 4.21 27.25
C LYS A 39 -21.02 2.81 26.79
N LEU A 40 -21.68 1.76 27.29
CA LEU A 40 -21.39 0.38 26.90
C LEU A 40 -21.78 0.11 25.44
N ALA A 41 -22.93 0.59 24.99
CA ALA A 41 -23.37 0.37 23.61
C ALA A 41 -22.42 1.00 22.57
N HIS A 42 -21.84 2.16 22.88
CA HIS A 42 -20.81 2.78 22.06
C HIS A 42 -19.49 1.99 22.11
N PHE A 43 -19.04 1.61 23.32
CA PHE A 43 -17.83 0.79 23.51
C PHE A 43 -17.88 -0.52 22.70
N ASP A 44 -19.02 -1.22 22.74
CA ASP A 44 -19.23 -2.48 22.01
C ASP A 44 -19.15 -2.33 20.47
N ARG A 45 -19.12 -1.09 19.94
CA ARG A 45 -19.12 -0.76 18.51
C ARG A 45 -17.90 0.05 18.07
N GLU A 46 -16.85 0.12 18.89
CA GLU A 46 -15.60 0.82 18.54
C GLU A 46 -14.84 0.16 17.38
N VAL A 47 -14.97 -1.16 17.21
CA VAL A 47 -14.21 -1.92 16.20
C VAL A 47 -14.93 -1.92 14.85
N ILE A 48 -14.20 -1.49 13.81
CA ILE A 48 -14.54 -1.73 12.40
C ILE A 48 -13.67 -2.87 11.83
N PRO A 49 -14.04 -3.47 10.68
CA PRO A 49 -13.16 -4.44 10.02
C PRO A 49 -11.78 -3.84 9.72
N GLU A 50 -10.72 -4.59 9.99
CA GLU A 50 -9.38 -4.21 9.53
C GLU A 50 -9.28 -4.30 7.98
N ARG A 51 -8.20 -3.76 7.41
CA ARG A 51 -7.94 -3.97 5.97
C ARG A 51 -7.64 -5.44 5.70
N ARG A 52 -8.19 -6.00 4.60
CA ARG A 52 -7.94 -7.39 4.21
C ARG A 52 -6.46 -7.71 3.96
N MET A 53 -5.70 -6.72 3.50
CA MET A 53 -4.24 -6.71 3.37
C MET A 53 -3.72 -5.39 3.94
N HIS A 54 -2.50 -5.36 4.46
CA HIS A 54 -1.90 -4.16 5.06
C HIS A 54 -2.63 -3.61 6.30
N ALA A 55 -3.12 -4.51 7.17
CA ALA A 55 -3.86 -4.15 8.37
C ALA A 55 -2.99 -3.38 9.37
N LYS A 56 -1.79 -3.87 9.69
CA LYS A 56 -0.83 -3.20 10.57
C LYS A 56 -0.12 -2.06 9.83
N GLY A 57 -0.15 -0.85 10.39
CA GLY A 57 0.51 0.29 9.75
C GLY A 57 0.56 1.55 10.59
N SER A 58 1.15 2.59 10.02
CA SER A 58 1.40 3.89 10.66
C SER A 58 1.22 4.99 9.64
N GLY A 59 0.69 6.14 10.06
CA GLY A 59 0.42 7.24 9.14
C GLY A 59 0.87 8.58 9.68
N ALA A 60 1.25 9.47 8.76
CA ALA A 60 1.60 10.84 9.08
C ALA A 60 1.23 11.77 7.92
N TYR A 61 1.04 13.05 8.25
CA TYR A 61 0.83 14.11 7.28
C TYR A 61 2.15 14.76 6.89
N GLY A 62 2.14 15.39 5.73
CA GLY A 62 3.33 16.02 5.16
C GLY A 62 3.01 16.88 3.95
N LYS A 63 4.07 17.21 3.21
CA LYS A 63 3.98 17.98 1.98
C LYS A 63 4.91 17.41 0.90
N LEU A 64 4.48 17.51 -0.35
CA LEU A 64 5.36 17.41 -1.51
C LEU A 64 5.70 18.82 -1.95
N THR A 65 6.99 19.11 -2.15
CA THR A 65 7.48 20.35 -2.79
C THR A 65 8.10 20.00 -4.14
N VAL A 66 7.62 20.60 -5.22
CA VAL A 66 8.19 20.41 -6.57
C VAL A 66 9.56 21.08 -6.65
N THR A 67 10.58 20.35 -7.09
CA THR A 67 11.96 20.88 -7.25
C THR A 67 12.38 20.98 -8.71
N HIS A 68 11.73 20.25 -9.61
CA HIS A 68 12.07 20.19 -11.02
C HIS A 68 10.82 20.24 -11.89
N ASP A 69 10.95 20.90 -13.04
CA ASP A 69 9.87 21.04 -14.01
C ASP A 69 9.74 19.75 -14.85
N ILE A 70 8.55 19.13 -14.77
CA ILE A 70 8.15 17.97 -15.58
C ILE A 70 6.87 18.24 -16.39
N THR A 71 6.44 19.50 -16.52
CA THR A 71 5.18 19.89 -17.17
C THR A 71 5.09 19.46 -18.64
N ARG A 72 6.24 19.29 -19.31
CA ARG A 72 6.32 18.68 -20.65
C ARG A 72 5.73 17.27 -20.75
N TYR A 73 5.64 16.54 -19.63
CA TYR A 73 5.12 15.18 -19.60
C TYR A 73 3.71 15.08 -19.03
N THR A 74 3.33 16.00 -18.14
CA THR A 74 2.07 15.93 -17.40
C THR A 74 1.44 17.30 -17.18
N ARG A 75 0.12 17.38 -17.38
CA ARG A 75 -0.70 18.57 -17.06
C ARG A 75 -1.19 18.61 -15.61
N ALA A 76 -0.76 17.66 -14.77
CA ALA A 76 -1.27 17.56 -13.40
C ALA A 76 -0.87 18.77 -12.55
N LYS A 77 -1.87 19.46 -11.98
CA LYS A 77 -1.68 20.74 -11.28
C LYS A 77 -0.71 20.71 -10.12
N LEU A 78 -0.55 19.59 -9.44
CA LEU A 78 0.42 19.47 -8.35
C LEU A 78 1.89 19.62 -8.81
N PHE A 79 2.17 19.48 -10.11
CA PHE A 79 3.51 19.60 -10.71
C PHE A 79 3.68 20.87 -11.55
N SER A 80 2.71 21.80 -11.52
CA SER A 80 2.62 22.91 -12.48
C SER A 80 3.76 23.93 -12.41
N GLU A 81 4.44 24.03 -11.26
CA GLU A 81 5.53 24.99 -11.06
C GLU A 81 6.51 24.49 -10.00
N VAL A 82 7.79 24.80 -10.18
CA VAL A 82 8.83 24.56 -9.17
C VAL A 82 8.56 25.42 -7.94
N GLY A 83 8.67 24.82 -6.76
CA GLY A 83 8.35 25.45 -5.48
C GLY A 83 6.90 25.26 -5.02
N LYS A 84 6.00 24.77 -5.89
CA LYS A 84 4.63 24.44 -5.48
C LYS A 84 4.64 23.38 -4.39
N THR A 85 3.83 23.59 -3.36
CA THR A 85 3.64 22.63 -2.28
C THR A 85 2.24 22.05 -2.31
N THR A 86 2.13 20.73 -2.16
CA THR A 86 0.86 20.01 -2.06
C THR A 86 0.82 19.24 -0.75
N ASP A 87 -0.23 19.46 0.05
CA ASP A 87 -0.46 18.70 1.27
C ASP A 87 -0.70 17.22 0.95
N LEU A 88 -0.22 16.34 1.82
CA LEU A 88 -0.42 14.91 1.67
C LEU A 88 -0.59 14.18 3.00
N PHE A 89 -1.11 12.97 2.90
CA PHE A 89 -1.10 11.98 3.97
C PHE A 89 -0.46 10.70 3.46
N LEU A 90 0.45 10.11 4.24
CA LEU A 90 1.16 8.89 3.88
C LEU A 90 0.93 7.83 4.95
N ARG A 91 0.48 6.64 4.52
CA ARG A 91 0.36 5.45 5.37
C ARG A 91 1.37 4.38 4.96
N PHE A 92 2.21 4.00 5.90
CA PHE A 92 3.07 2.83 5.84
C PHE A 92 2.38 1.60 6.45
N SER A 93 2.83 0.41 6.09
CA SER A 93 2.28 -0.84 6.64
C SER A 93 3.16 -2.05 6.35
N THR A 94 2.99 -3.14 7.11
CA THR A 94 3.32 -4.49 6.61
C THR A 94 2.21 -4.97 5.67
N VAL A 95 2.20 -6.22 5.21
CA VAL A 95 1.17 -6.75 4.30
C VAL A 95 0.32 -7.81 4.98
N ALA A 96 0.98 -8.85 5.51
CA ALA A 96 0.32 -10.10 5.82
C ALA A 96 -0.24 -10.15 7.25
N GLY A 97 0.37 -9.43 8.20
CA GLY A 97 -0.04 -9.37 9.60
C GLY A 97 -1.38 -8.66 9.82
N GLU A 98 -2.14 -9.12 10.82
CA GLU A 98 -3.38 -8.47 11.30
C GLU A 98 -3.07 -7.24 12.15
N ARG A 99 -4.09 -6.53 12.65
CA ARG A 99 -3.94 -5.25 13.39
C ARG A 99 -2.93 -5.28 14.56
N GLY A 100 -2.74 -6.42 15.21
CA GLY A 100 -1.81 -6.60 16.34
C GLY A 100 -0.51 -7.35 16.01
N ALA A 101 -0.22 -7.60 14.73
CA ALA A 101 1.03 -8.23 14.30
C ALA A 101 2.23 -7.31 14.52
N ALA A 102 3.46 -7.85 14.45
CA ALA A 102 4.66 -7.06 14.70
C ALA A 102 5.09 -6.24 13.48
N ASP A 103 5.60 -5.02 13.69
CA ASP A 103 6.08 -4.15 12.62
C ASP A 103 7.36 -4.70 11.92
N ALA A 104 8.21 -5.41 12.68
CA ALA A 104 9.51 -5.90 12.25
C ALA A 104 9.48 -7.35 11.71
N GLU A 105 8.42 -7.74 11.00
CA GLU A 105 8.33 -9.02 10.27
C GLU A 105 8.98 -8.92 8.88
N ARG A 106 9.48 -10.02 8.33
CA ARG A 106 9.91 -10.10 6.92
C ARG A 106 8.69 -10.03 6.02
N ASP A 107 8.55 -8.93 5.30
CA ASP A 107 7.36 -8.65 4.49
C ASP A 107 7.62 -7.48 3.53
N ILE A 108 6.82 -7.36 2.48
CA ILE A 108 6.71 -6.10 1.75
C ILE A 108 6.21 -5.02 2.73
N ARG A 109 6.61 -3.76 2.50
CA ARG A 109 6.04 -2.61 3.19
C ARG A 109 5.18 -1.78 2.25
N GLY A 110 3.95 -1.48 2.66
CA GLY A 110 3.11 -0.53 1.96
C GLY A 110 3.68 0.89 2.09
N PHE A 111 3.62 1.66 1.00
CA PHE A 111 4.03 3.06 0.91
C PHE A 111 2.92 3.82 0.17
N SER A 112 1.84 4.13 0.89
CA SER A 112 0.61 4.64 0.28
C SER A 112 0.45 6.12 0.55
N ILE A 113 0.32 6.92 -0.52
CA ILE A 113 0.28 8.39 -0.44
C ILE A 113 -1.07 8.88 -0.98
N LYS A 114 -1.69 9.82 -0.27
CA LYS A 114 -2.80 10.65 -0.74
C LYS A 114 -2.33 12.08 -0.87
N PHE A 115 -2.33 12.63 -2.08
CA PHE A 115 -2.07 14.03 -2.35
C PHE A 115 -3.40 14.79 -2.42
N TYR A 116 -3.54 15.84 -1.63
CA TYR A 116 -4.73 16.69 -1.64
C TYR A 116 -4.55 17.81 -2.66
N THR A 117 -4.82 17.53 -3.94
CA THR A 117 -4.59 18.47 -5.04
C THR A 117 -5.79 19.40 -5.28
N GLU A 118 -5.58 20.45 -6.07
CA GLU A 118 -6.62 21.40 -6.49
C GLU A 118 -7.67 20.78 -7.44
N GLU A 119 -7.35 19.64 -8.07
CA GLU A 119 -8.21 18.93 -9.04
C GLU A 119 -8.63 17.55 -8.50
N GLY A 120 -8.68 17.40 -7.17
CA GLY A 120 -9.08 16.18 -6.49
C GLY A 120 -7.95 15.50 -5.72
N ASN A 121 -8.29 14.41 -5.04
CA ASN A 121 -7.28 13.58 -4.37
C ASN A 121 -6.60 12.67 -5.39
N TRP A 122 -5.27 12.68 -5.43
CA TRP A 122 -4.51 11.64 -6.12
C TRP A 122 -3.98 10.63 -5.10
N ASP A 123 -4.32 9.36 -5.27
CA ASP A 123 -3.85 8.27 -4.41
C ASP A 123 -2.80 7.43 -5.14
N LEU A 124 -1.54 7.55 -4.73
CA LEU A 124 -0.47 6.67 -5.17
C LEU A 124 -0.24 5.57 -4.14
N VAL A 125 -0.88 4.43 -4.36
CA VAL A 125 -0.86 3.28 -3.43
C VAL A 125 0.30 2.35 -3.77
N GLY A 126 1.48 2.72 -3.30
CA GLY A 126 2.75 2.05 -3.58
C GLY A 126 3.20 1.03 -2.53
N ASN A 127 4.39 0.47 -2.77
CA ASN A 127 5.12 -0.43 -1.87
C ASN A 127 6.60 0.01 -1.75
N ASN A 128 7.35 -0.61 -0.85
CA ASN A 128 8.81 -0.44 -0.75
C ASN A 128 9.61 -1.24 -1.79
N THR A 129 8.93 -1.83 -2.78
CA THR A 129 9.50 -2.61 -3.89
C THR A 129 8.98 -2.07 -5.23
N PRO A 130 9.82 -2.00 -6.27
CA PRO A 130 9.40 -1.52 -7.60
C PRO A 130 8.57 -2.55 -8.39
N ILE A 131 8.40 -3.75 -7.87
CA ILE A 131 7.72 -4.89 -8.51
C ILE A 131 6.77 -5.57 -7.52
N PHE A 132 6.13 -6.65 -7.94
CA PHE A 132 5.34 -7.51 -7.07
C PHE A 132 5.53 -8.99 -7.45
N TYR A 133 4.95 -9.88 -6.65
CA TYR A 133 4.97 -11.33 -6.88
C TYR A 133 4.22 -11.77 -8.14
N LEU A 134 3.18 -11.03 -8.51
CA LEU A 134 2.17 -11.45 -9.47
C LEU A 134 2.05 -10.44 -10.60
N ARG A 135 1.66 -10.92 -11.77
CA ARG A 135 1.35 -10.10 -12.96
C ARG A 135 -0.08 -10.25 -13.47
N ASP A 136 -0.91 -11.03 -12.78
CA ASP A 136 -2.34 -11.16 -13.05
C ASP A 136 -3.16 -11.12 -11.74
N PRO A 137 -4.17 -10.25 -11.62
CA PRO A 137 -4.87 -9.98 -10.36
C PRO A 137 -5.68 -11.17 -9.87
N LEU A 138 -6.03 -12.13 -10.73
CA LEU A 138 -6.77 -13.34 -10.33
C LEU A 138 -6.02 -14.15 -9.28
N LYS A 139 -4.68 -14.07 -9.22
CA LYS A 139 -3.86 -14.77 -8.22
C LYS A 139 -3.74 -14.01 -6.90
N PHE A 140 -4.22 -12.78 -6.80
CA PHE A 140 -4.05 -11.96 -5.60
C PHE A 140 -4.81 -12.50 -4.36
N PRO A 141 -6.06 -13.00 -4.47
CA PRO A 141 -6.71 -13.68 -3.36
C PRO A 141 -5.99 -14.95 -2.93
N ASP A 142 -5.44 -15.73 -3.89
CA ASP A 142 -4.66 -16.93 -3.56
C ASP A 142 -3.39 -16.56 -2.78
N LEU A 143 -2.67 -15.51 -3.21
CA LEU A 143 -1.54 -14.95 -2.47
C LEU A 143 -1.95 -14.57 -1.04
N ASN A 144 -3.06 -13.86 -0.86
CA ASN A 144 -3.57 -13.50 0.47
C ASN A 144 -3.75 -14.75 1.35
N HIS A 145 -4.34 -15.81 0.81
CA HIS A 145 -4.60 -17.04 1.55
C HIS A 145 -3.29 -17.73 1.96
N VAL A 146 -2.31 -17.83 1.07
CA VAL A 146 -1.08 -18.60 1.32
C VAL A 146 -0.05 -17.86 2.18
N VAL A 147 -0.05 -16.51 2.16
CA VAL A 147 0.83 -15.74 3.05
C VAL A 147 0.20 -15.50 4.42
N LYS A 148 -1.12 -15.65 4.57
CA LYS A 148 -1.85 -15.52 5.85
C LYS A 148 -1.97 -16.86 6.58
N ARG A 149 -3.10 -17.06 7.26
CA ARG A 149 -3.32 -18.16 8.20
C ARG A 149 -4.08 -19.27 7.49
N ASP A 150 -3.61 -20.50 7.68
CA ASP A 150 -4.33 -21.70 7.26
C ASP A 150 -5.72 -21.74 7.93
N PRO A 151 -6.82 -21.99 7.17
CA PRO A 151 -8.16 -22.03 7.71
C PRO A 151 -8.38 -23.12 8.76
N ARG A 152 -7.54 -24.16 8.83
CA ARG A 152 -7.67 -25.21 9.85
C ARG A 152 -6.91 -24.87 11.13
N THR A 153 -5.65 -24.49 11.04
CA THR A 153 -4.77 -24.27 12.21
C THR A 153 -4.76 -22.85 12.71
N ASN A 154 -5.19 -21.88 11.89
CA ASN A 154 -5.05 -20.45 12.13
C ASN A 154 -3.58 -19.99 12.32
N LEU A 155 -2.61 -20.79 11.84
CA LEU A 155 -1.17 -20.49 11.82
C LEU A 155 -0.71 -20.19 10.40
N ARG A 156 0.45 -19.51 10.26
CA ARG A 156 1.13 -19.40 8.97
C ARG A 156 1.55 -20.81 8.52
N ASN A 157 1.42 -21.10 7.23
CA ASN A 157 1.71 -22.43 6.69
C ASN A 157 2.80 -22.34 5.59
N PRO A 158 4.08 -22.62 5.90
CA PRO A 158 5.17 -22.53 4.93
C PRO A 158 4.99 -23.52 3.77
N THR A 159 4.38 -24.69 4.00
CA THR A 159 4.12 -25.68 2.95
C THR A 159 3.25 -25.11 1.84
N TRP A 160 2.15 -24.44 2.19
CA TRP A 160 1.24 -23.87 1.19
C TRP A 160 1.81 -22.63 0.52
N LYS A 161 2.53 -21.81 1.30
CA LYS A 161 3.27 -20.65 0.78
C LYS A 161 4.25 -21.07 -0.31
N TRP A 162 5.10 -22.06 -0.02
CA TRP A 162 6.11 -22.52 -0.96
C TRP A 162 5.55 -23.39 -2.09
N ASP A 163 4.46 -24.14 -1.88
CA ASP A 163 3.79 -24.81 -2.99
C ASP A 163 3.29 -23.78 -4.02
N PHE A 164 2.60 -22.73 -3.55
CA PHE A 164 2.11 -21.64 -4.41
C PHE A 164 3.25 -20.95 -5.17
N PHE A 165 4.31 -20.53 -4.48
CA PHE A 165 5.44 -19.85 -5.11
C PHE A 165 6.19 -20.74 -6.08
N SER A 166 6.39 -22.02 -5.75
CA SER A 166 7.08 -22.99 -6.62
C SER A 166 6.32 -23.34 -7.91
N LEU A 167 5.02 -23.01 -7.98
CA LEU A 167 4.18 -23.18 -9.17
C LEU A 167 4.10 -21.93 -10.05
N LEU A 168 4.64 -20.80 -9.58
CA LEU A 168 4.55 -19.49 -10.22
C LEU A 168 5.96 -18.88 -10.37
N PRO A 169 6.73 -19.28 -11.41
CA PRO A 169 8.10 -18.79 -11.60
C PRO A 169 8.19 -17.25 -11.74
N GLU A 170 7.10 -16.57 -12.13
CA GLU A 170 7.02 -15.11 -12.14
C GLU A 170 7.26 -14.46 -10.76
N THR A 171 7.14 -15.21 -9.66
CA THR A 171 7.31 -14.71 -8.29
C THR A 171 8.77 -14.53 -7.87
N LEU A 172 9.72 -15.12 -8.61
CA LEU A 172 11.14 -15.22 -8.25
C LEU A 172 11.81 -13.86 -8.01
N HIS A 173 11.41 -12.83 -8.77
CA HIS A 173 12.02 -11.52 -8.64
C HIS A 173 11.70 -10.88 -7.29
N GLN A 174 10.42 -10.89 -6.89
CA GLN A 174 10.01 -10.37 -5.60
C GLN A 174 10.48 -11.26 -4.44
N LEU A 175 10.49 -12.59 -4.59
CA LEU A 175 11.08 -13.49 -3.58
C LEU A 175 12.55 -13.14 -3.33
N THR A 176 13.31 -12.84 -4.38
CA THR A 176 14.72 -12.46 -4.23
C THR A 176 14.86 -11.14 -3.44
N ILE A 177 13.96 -10.17 -3.63
CA ILE A 177 13.92 -8.95 -2.82
C ILE A 177 13.53 -9.26 -1.37
N ASP A 178 12.48 -10.04 -1.15
CA ASP A 178 11.95 -10.30 0.19
C ASP A 178 12.91 -11.10 1.06
N PHE A 179 13.74 -11.98 0.48
CA PHE A 179 14.75 -12.74 1.22
C PHE A 179 16.14 -12.05 1.25
N SER A 180 16.34 -10.96 0.49
CA SER A 180 17.48 -10.06 0.65
C SER A 180 17.46 -9.34 2.00
N ASP A 181 18.48 -8.54 2.30
CA ASP A 181 18.48 -7.72 3.51
C ASP A 181 17.35 -6.68 3.51
N ARG A 182 16.82 -6.29 2.34
CA ARG A 182 15.71 -5.31 2.25
C ARG A 182 14.34 -5.84 2.71
N GLY A 183 14.22 -7.13 3.01
CA GLY A 183 12.96 -7.73 3.48
C GLY A 183 12.52 -7.28 4.88
N ILE A 184 13.41 -6.68 5.67
CA ILE A 184 13.09 -6.08 6.97
C ILE A 184 13.77 -4.71 7.08
N PRO A 185 13.13 -3.62 6.60
CA PRO A 185 13.65 -2.28 6.83
C PRO A 185 13.75 -1.97 8.34
N ARG A 186 14.76 -1.18 8.74
CA ARG A 186 14.97 -0.75 10.13
C ARG A 186 13.75 -0.05 10.72
N SER A 187 13.13 0.80 9.91
CA SER A 187 11.83 1.42 10.14
C SER A 187 11.30 1.94 8.81
N TYR A 188 10.10 2.53 8.81
CA TYR A 188 9.51 3.11 7.62
C TYR A 188 10.33 4.24 6.98
N ARG A 189 11.19 4.93 7.74
CA ARG A 189 11.98 6.08 7.25
C ARG A 189 13.19 5.65 6.42
N TYR A 190 13.66 4.42 6.59
CA TYR A 190 14.88 3.87 5.97
C TYR A 190 14.60 2.97 4.76
N MET A 191 13.44 3.13 4.12
CA MET A 191 13.08 2.39 2.92
C MET A 191 12.71 3.33 1.78
N HIS A 192 12.91 2.88 0.55
CA HIS A 192 12.34 3.55 -0.62
C HIS A 192 10.83 3.28 -0.71
N GLY A 193 10.13 4.09 -1.50
CA GLY A 193 8.76 3.86 -1.94
C GLY A 193 8.70 3.81 -3.46
N PHE A 194 7.73 3.10 -4.01
CA PHE A 194 7.54 2.95 -5.45
C PHE A 194 6.05 2.86 -5.77
N GLY A 195 5.63 3.41 -6.91
CA GLY A 195 4.29 3.12 -7.45
C GLY A 195 4.16 1.67 -7.96
N SER A 196 5.30 1.00 -8.19
CA SER A 196 5.49 -0.33 -8.76
C SER A 196 4.96 -0.48 -10.19
N HIS A 197 3.68 -0.23 -10.43
CA HIS A 197 3.07 -0.29 -11.76
C HIS A 197 3.64 0.76 -12.72
N ALA A 198 3.57 0.45 -14.02
CA ALA A 198 3.53 1.52 -15.00
C ALA A 198 2.18 2.25 -14.88
N PHE A 199 2.21 3.56 -14.90
CA PHE A 199 1.06 4.46 -15.05
C PHE A 199 1.22 5.24 -16.35
N SER A 200 0.33 6.19 -16.63
CA SER A 200 0.55 7.18 -17.68
C SER A 200 0.55 8.61 -17.15
N PHE A 201 1.33 9.45 -17.80
CA PHE A 201 1.19 10.89 -17.77
C PHE A 201 0.59 11.37 -19.08
N ILE A 202 -0.16 12.47 -19.01
CA ILE A 202 -0.77 13.16 -20.16
C ILE A 202 -0.40 14.63 -20.05
N ASN A 203 0.24 15.21 -21.06
CA ASN A 203 0.65 16.63 -21.06
C ASN A 203 -0.48 17.56 -21.56
N ALA A 204 -0.17 18.86 -21.70
CA ALA A 204 -1.15 19.86 -22.15
C ALA A 204 -1.56 19.69 -23.61
N GLU A 205 -0.68 19.10 -24.42
CA GLU A 205 -0.87 18.75 -25.84
C GLU A 205 -1.63 17.42 -26.03
N ASN A 206 -2.09 16.82 -24.92
CA ASN A 206 -2.80 15.54 -24.90
C ASN A 206 -1.96 14.35 -25.40
N GLU A 207 -0.64 14.42 -25.25
CA GLU A 207 0.30 13.33 -25.55
C GLU A 207 0.46 12.41 -24.33
N ARG A 208 0.49 11.09 -24.56
CA ARG A 208 0.65 10.09 -23.50
C ARG A 208 2.12 9.68 -23.35
N PHE A 209 2.53 9.51 -22.10
CA PHE A 209 3.79 8.89 -21.70
C PHE A 209 3.53 7.81 -20.66
N TRP A 210 4.24 6.69 -20.72
CA TRP A 210 4.24 5.71 -19.63
C TRP A 210 5.21 6.16 -18.54
N VAL A 211 4.83 5.99 -17.27
CA VAL A 211 5.60 6.48 -16.13
C VAL A 211 5.72 5.45 -14.99
N LYS A 212 6.89 5.39 -14.35
CA LYS A 212 7.11 4.68 -13.08
C LYS A 212 7.49 5.70 -11.99
N PHE A 213 6.90 5.57 -10.80
CA PHE A 213 7.12 6.47 -9.67
C PHE A 213 8.11 5.90 -8.65
N HIS A 214 9.09 6.70 -8.21
CA HIS A 214 10.16 6.30 -7.29
C HIS A 214 10.37 7.34 -6.18
N PHE A 215 10.39 6.91 -4.93
CA PHE A 215 10.64 7.75 -3.76
C PHE A 215 11.89 7.23 -3.05
N LYS A 216 13.00 7.95 -3.16
CA LYS A 216 14.27 7.56 -2.53
C LYS A 216 14.40 8.24 -1.17
N SER A 217 14.41 7.44 -0.10
CA SER A 217 14.65 7.92 1.27
C SER A 217 15.94 8.73 1.34
N GLN A 218 15.85 9.90 1.96
CA GLN A 218 17.01 10.76 2.25
C GLN A 218 17.71 10.37 3.56
N GLN A 219 17.12 9.46 4.34
CA GLN A 219 17.73 8.88 5.55
C GLN A 219 18.71 7.74 5.21
N GLY A 220 18.73 7.32 3.95
CA GLY A 220 19.47 6.15 3.49
C GLY A 220 18.68 4.84 3.65
N ILE A 221 19.25 3.75 3.16
CA ILE A 221 18.69 2.40 3.36
C ILE A 221 19.36 1.78 4.58
N ALA A 222 18.54 1.32 5.52
CA ALA A 222 18.97 0.55 6.68
C ALA A 222 17.95 -0.56 6.95
N ASN A 223 18.46 -1.75 7.27
CA ASN A 223 17.67 -2.97 7.47
C ASN A 223 18.02 -3.61 8.82
N LEU A 224 17.15 -4.50 9.31
CA LEU A 224 17.41 -5.34 10.48
C LEU A 224 17.91 -6.71 10.03
N MET A 225 18.88 -7.24 10.76
CA MET A 225 19.20 -8.67 10.69
C MET A 225 18.12 -9.49 11.40
N ASP A 226 18.02 -10.78 11.10
CA ASP A 226 16.92 -11.62 11.59
C ASP A 226 16.92 -11.77 13.13
N ASP A 227 18.09 -11.77 13.78
CA ASP A 227 18.22 -11.81 15.24
C ASP A 227 17.88 -10.47 15.90
N GLU A 228 18.21 -9.35 15.26
CA GLU A 228 17.83 -8.00 15.68
C GLU A 228 16.32 -7.83 15.59
N ALA A 229 15.71 -8.26 14.48
CA ALA A 229 14.27 -8.23 14.29
C ALA A 229 13.55 -9.11 15.33
N LYS A 230 14.02 -10.34 15.58
CA LYS A 230 13.45 -11.22 16.62
C LYS A 230 13.47 -10.58 18.01
N ARG A 231 14.59 -9.95 18.39
CA ARG A 231 14.71 -9.21 19.66
C ARG A 231 13.76 -8.02 19.71
N LEU A 232 13.75 -7.21 18.64
CA LEU A 232 12.87 -6.04 18.55
C LEU A 232 11.39 -6.43 18.64
N VAL A 233 10.97 -7.50 17.98
CA VAL A 233 9.60 -8.02 18.08
C VAL A 233 9.28 -8.46 19.52
N ALA A 234 10.22 -9.12 20.22
CA ALA A 234 10.00 -9.51 21.61
C ALA A 234 9.80 -8.30 22.55
N GLU A 235 10.47 -7.19 22.25
CA GLU A 235 10.43 -5.96 23.06
C GLU A 235 9.26 -5.04 22.67
N ASP A 236 9.08 -4.77 21.38
CA ASP A 236 8.15 -3.77 20.85
C ASP A 236 7.53 -4.22 19.52
N ARG A 237 6.25 -4.60 19.55
CA ARG A 237 5.47 -4.94 18.34
C ARG A 237 5.14 -3.70 17.50
N GLU A 238 5.29 -2.51 18.08
CA GLU A 238 4.92 -1.22 17.50
C GLU A 238 6.16 -0.40 17.11
N SER A 239 7.29 -1.07 16.86
CA SER A 239 8.59 -0.43 16.72
C SER A 239 8.66 0.62 15.61
N SER A 240 7.99 0.39 14.48
CA SER A 240 8.01 1.32 13.34
C SER A 240 6.99 2.45 13.52
N GLN A 241 5.86 2.18 14.17
CA GLN A 241 4.95 3.23 14.66
C GLN A 241 5.68 4.17 15.63
N ARG A 242 6.40 3.62 16.61
CA ARG A 242 7.16 4.40 17.59
C ARG A 242 8.25 5.23 16.93
N ASP A 243 9.08 4.63 16.07
CA ASP A 243 10.15 5.36 15.37
C ASP A 243 9.58 6.53 14.56
N LEU A 244 8.53 6.31 13.76
CA LEU A 244 7.94 7.38 12.95
C LEU A 244 7.36 8.51 13.83
N TYR A 245 6.54 8.14 14.81
CA TYR A 245 5.86 9.09 15.68
C TYR A 245 6.88 9.94 16.45
N GLU A 246 7.83 9.31 17.12
CA GLU A 246 8.84 10.02 17.92
C GLU A 246 9.78 10.88 17.07
N SER A 247 10.10 10.46 15.84
CA SER A 247 10.95 11.26 14.95
C SER A 247 10.26 12.57 14.58
N ILE A 248 8.97 12.51 14.26
CA ILE A 248 8.18 13.71 13.95
C ILE A 248 8.01 14.59 15.19
N GLU A 249 7.72 14.03 16.37
CA GLU A 249 7.63 14.82 17.62
C GLU A 249 8.95 15.54 17.96
N LYS A 250 10.09 14.95 17.60
CA LYS A 250 11.44 15.53 17.82
C LYS A 250 11.87 16.52 16.72
N GLY A 251 11.06 16.72 15.67
CA GLY A 251 11.41 17.55 14.51
C GLY A 251 12.39 16.90 13.52
N ASP A 252 12.67 15.59 13.66
CA ASP A 252 13.45 14.79 12.71
C ASP A 252 12.53 14.29 11.58
N PHE A 253 12.09 15.21 10.74
CA PHE A 253 11.10 14.96 9.70
C PHE A 253 11.67 14.07 8.58
N PRO A 254 11.13 12.86 8.35
CA PRO A 254 11.61 12.02 7.27
C PRO A 254 11.22 12.58 5.90
N ARG A 255 12.11 12.33 4.94
CA ARG A 255 12.09 12.90 3.59
C ARG A 255 12.43 11.89 2.53
N TRP A 256 11.78 12.01 1.38
CA TRP A 256 12.06 11.23 0.18
C TRP A 256 12.20 12.16 -1.02
N THR A 257 13.25 11.96 -1.82
CA THR A 257 13.30 12.58 -3.15
C THR A 257 12.43 11.77 -4.10
N PHE A 258 11.48 12.44 -4.74
CA PHE A 258 10.55 11.87 -5.70
C PHE A 258 11.13 11.98 -7.12
N TYR A 259 11.14 10.85 -7.81
CA TYR A 259 11.60 10.70 -9.19
C TYR A 259 10.56 9.96 -10.03
N VAL A 260 10.68 10.15 -11.34
CA VAL A 260 9.95 9.39 -12.35
C VAL A 260 10.90 8.77 -13.38
N GLN A 261 10.54 7.62 -13.93
CA GLN A 261 11.04 7.18 -15.24
C GLN A 261 9.95 7.46 -16.27
N ILE A 262 10.32 7.98 -17.44
CA ILE A 262 9.37 8.34 -18.50
C ILE A 262 9.70 7.54 -19.76
N MET A 263 8.73 6.80 -20.28
CA MET A 263 8.80 6.05 -21.52
C MET A 263 7.77 6.64 -22.51
N PRO A 264 8.19 7.14 -23.68
CA PRO A 264 7.26 7.54 -24.75
C PRO A 264 6.28 6.42 -25.10
N GLU A 265 5.02 6.74 -25.43
CA GLU A 265 3.99 5.72 -25.69
C GLU A 265 4.43 4.68 -26.75
N ALA A 266 5.08 5.14 -27.82
CA ALA A 266 5.55 4.31 -28.92
C ALA A 266 6.68 3.33 -28.54
N ASP A 267 7.43 3.60 -27.47
CA ASP A 267 8.55 2.74 -27.06
C ASP A 267 8.07 1.47 -26.35
N ALA A 268 6.82 1.46 -25.84
CA ALA A 268 6.24 0.29 -25.18
C ALA A 268 6.17 -0.95 -26.08
N SER A 269 6.08 -0.77 -27.41
CA SER A 269 6.10 -1.86 -28.40
C SER A 269 7.51 -2.27 -28.84
N ARG A 270 8.54 -1.56 -28.38
CA ARG A 270 9.94 -1.73 -28.83
C ARG A 270 10.85 -2.33 -27.76
N VAL A 271 10.52 -2.15 -26.49
CA VAL A 271 11.33 -2.68 -25.37
C VAL A 271 11.31 -4.21 -25.34
N PRO A 272 12.41 -4.86 -24.91
CA PRO A 272 12.55 -6.33 -24.97
C PRO A 272 11.83 -7.05 -23.81
N TYR A 273 11.08 -6.33 -22.99
CA TYR A 273 10.31 -6.84 -21.86
C TYR A 273 8.90 -6.26 -21.94
N ASN A 274 7.89 -6.95 -21.41
CA ASN A 274 6.57 -6.36 -21.27
C ASN A 274 6.64 -5.16 -20.30
N PRO A 275 6.44 -3.91 -20.75
CA PRO A 275 6.61 -2.72 -19.89
C PRO A 275 5.52 -2.60 -18.83
N PHE A 276 4.44 -3.38 -18.96
CA PHE A 276 3.30 -3.44 -18.06
C PHE A 276 3.27 -4.69 -17.17
N ASP A 277 4.32 -5.53 -17.21
CA ASP A 277 4.46 -6.66 -16.31
C ASP A 277 4.96 -6.18 -14.94
N LEU A 278 4.13 -6.34 -13.90
CA LEU A 278 4.45 -5.90 -12.53
C LEU A 278 5.62 -6.67 -11.90
N THR A 279 6.07 -7.79 -12.48
CA THR A 279 7.26 -8.53 -12.03
C THR A 279 8.56 -7.98 -12.62
N LYS A 280 8.48 -6.96 -13.49
CA LYS A 280 9.61 -6.38 -14.22
C LYS A 280 9.84 -4.90 -13.84
N ILE A 281 11.11 -4.53 -13.71
CA ILE A 281 11.54 -3.12 -13.68
C ILE A 281 11.85 -2.62 -15.09
N TRP A 282 11.84 -1.31 -15.26
CA TRP A 282 12.47 -0.66 -16.41
C TRP A 282 13.92 -0.35 -16.05
N PRO A 283 14.93 -0.88 -16.76
CA PRO A 283 16.33 -0.62 -16.44
C PRO A 283 16.62 0.88 -16.41
N HIS A 284 17.29 1.35 -15.35
CA HIS A 284 17.64 2.78 -15.23
C HIS A 284 18.58 3.25 -16.35
N ALA A 285 19.32 2.33 -16.99
CA ALA A 285 20.16 2.65 -18.14
C ALA A 285 19.34 3.03 -19.38
N ASP A 286 18.15 2.44 -19.54
CA ASP A 286 17.26 2.69 -20.68
C ASP A 286 16.37 3.89 -20.37
N TYR A 287 15.84 3.96 -19.14
CA TYR A 287 14.97 5.03 -18.67
C TYR A 287 15.51 5.60 -17.36
N PRO A 288 16.34 6.66 -17.40
CA PRO A 288 16.94 7.23 -16.20
C PRO A 288 15.89 7.88 -15.29
N LEU A 289 16.24 8.02 -14.01
CA LEU A 289 15.42 8.74 -13.04
C LEU A 289 15.47 10.24 -13.31
N ILE A 290 14.30 10.86 -13.41
CA ILE A 290 14.09 12.30 -13.54
C ILE A 290 13.56 12.80 -12.20
N GLU A 291 14.26 13.71 -11.54
CA GLU A 291 13.79 14.28 -10.28
C GLU A 291 12.53 15.12 -10.50
N VAL A 292 11.63 15.11 -9.52
CA VAL A 292 10.37 15.87 -9.53
C VAL A 292 10.26 16.77 -8.31
N GLY A 293 10.55 16.26 -7.12
CA GLY A 293 10.32 16.99 -5.89
C GLY A 293 10.80 16.29 -4.62
N VAL A 294 10.48 16.86 -3.46
CA VAL A 294 10.78 16.29 -2.14
C VAL A 294 9.50 16.14 -1.35
N LEU A 295 9.24 14.92 -0.89
CA LEU A 295 8.20 14.60 0.07
C LEU A 295 8.78 14.67 1.49
N GLU A 296 8.16 15.38 2.41
CA GLU A 296 8.51 15.44 3.83
C GLU A 296 7.28 15.13 4.69
N LEU A 297 7.43 14.28 5.72
CA LEU A 297 6.39 14.07 6.75
C LEU A 297 6.73 14.86 8.01
N ASN A 298 5.82 15.72 8.44
CA ASN A 298 6.10 16.71 9.49
C ASN A 298 4.95 16.92 10.49
N ARG A 299 3.90 16.10 10.43
CA ARG A 299 2.82 16.17 11.41
C ARG A 299 2.22 14.80 11.71
N ASN A 300 2.23 14.43 12.99
CA ASN A 300 1.52 13.25 13.47
C ASN A 300 0.00 13.46 13.42
N PRO A 301 -0.79 12.41 13.20
CA PRO A 301 -2.24 12.47 13.37
C PRO A 301 -2.61 12.75 14.82
N ASP A 302 -3.67 13.54 15.06
CA ASP A 302 -4.18 13.82 16.40
C ASP A 302 -4.94 12.61 16.96
N ASN A 303 -5.59 11.84 16.08
CA ASN A 303 -6.26 10.60 16.44
C ASN A 303 -5.99 9.49 15.41
N TYR A 304 -5.29 8.44 15.84
CA TYR A 304 -4.93 7.30 14.99
C TYR A 304 -6.15 6.64 14.33
N PHE A 305 -7.25 6.42 15.06
CA PHE A 305 -8.41 5.75 14.50
C PHE A 305 -9.09 6.60 13.41
N ALA A 306 -9.30 7.89 13.67
CA ALA A 306 -9.95 8.81 12.75
C ALA A 306 -9.13 9.08 11.47
N GLU A 307 -7.80 9.17 11.60
CA GLU A 307 -6.93 9.63 10.52
C GLU A 307 -6.10 8.52 9.88
N VAL A 308 -5.75 7.45 10.60
CA VAL A 308 -4.91 6.34 10.07
C VAL A 308 -5.75 5.09 9.80
N GLU A 309 -6.55 4.63 10.77
CA GLU A 309 -7.33 3.41 10.57
C GLU A 309 -8.40 3.62 9.48
N GLN A 310 -9.07 4.77 9.51
CA GLN A 310 -10.13 5.11 8.56
C GLN A 310 -9.64 5.72 7.23
N VAL A 311 -8.33 5.87 7.00
CA VAL A 311 -7.87 6.33 5.68
C VAL A 311 -8.23 5.32 4.57
N ALA A 312 -8.66 5.83 3.44
CA ALA A 312 -8.97 5.09 2.23
C ALA A 312 -8.20 5.71 1.07
N MET A 313 -7.28 4.93 0.49
CA MET A 313 -6.52 5.32 -0.70
C MET A 313 -6.86 4.34 -1.80
N ASN A 314 -7.35 4.84 -2.93
CA ASN A 314 -7.84 4.02 -4.03
C ASN A 314 -7.00 4.33 -5.28
N PRO A 315 -6.31 3.34 -5.89
CA PRO A 315 -5.55 3.58 -7.11
C PRO A 315 -6.36 4.21 -8.25
N ALA A 316 -7.68 4.04 -8.28
CA ALA A 316 -8.56 4.70 -9.25
C ALA A 316 -8.73 6.22 -9.02
N ASN A 317 -8.33 6.75 -7.86
CA ASN A 317 -8.30 8.18 -7.60
C ASN A 317 -7.06 8.79 -8.26
N VAL A 318 -7.18 9.12 -9.54
CA VAL A 318 -6.21 9.90 -10.29
C VAL A 318 -6.72 11.32 -10.53
N VAL A 319 -5.84 12.18 -11.03
CA VAL A 319 -6.13 13.59 -11.35
C VAL A 319 -5.74 13.87 -12.79
N PRO A 320 -6.32 14.87 -13.47
CA PRO A 320 -5.97 15.19 -14.84
C PRO A 320 -4.45 15.27 -15.05
N GLY A 321 -3.95 14.56 -16.08
CA GLY A 321 -2.51 14.47 -16.35
C GLY A 321 -1.79 13.27 -15.72
N VAL A 322 -2.46 12.50 -14.86
CA VAL A 322 -2.02 11.18 -14.39
C VAL A 322 -3.13 10.17 -14.67
N SER A 323 -2.81 9.05 -15.30
CA SER A 323 -3.78 8.00 -15.64
C SER A 323 -3.14 6.61 -15.54
N PHE A 324 -3.88 5.59 -15.96
CA PHE A 324 -3.54 4.18 -15.79
C PHE A 324 -2.71 3.65 -16.96
N SER A 325 -2.33 2.38 -16.87
CA SER A 325 -1.73 1.60 -17.95
C SER A 325 -2.45 0.25 -18.09
N PRO A 326 -2.22 -0.52 -19.15
CA PRO A 326 -2.79 -1.86 -19.31
C PRO A 326 -2.13 -2.94 -18.43
N ASP A 327 -1.34 -2.56 -17.41
CA ASP A 327 -0.87 -3.50 -16.38
C ASP A 327 -2.09 -4.18 -15.73
N ARG A 328 -2.19 -5.51 -15.93
CA ARG A 328 -3.35 -6.30 -15.47
C ARG A 328 -3.55 -6.20 -13.96
N MET A 329 -2.47 -6.17 -13.19
CA MET A 329 -2.55 -6.03 -11.74
C MET A 329 -3.10 -4.66 -11.37
N LEU A 330 -2.64 -3.59 -12.03
CA LEU A 330 -3.18 -2.24 -11.81
C LEU A 330 -4.68 -2.22 -12.12
N GLN A 331 -5.09 -2.78 -13.26
CA GLN A 331 -6.50 -2.84 -13.69
C GLN A 331 -7.41 -3.51 -12.64
N GLY A 332 -6.99 -4.63 -12.05
CA GLY A 332 -7.74 -5.28 -10.97
C GLY A 332 -7.87 -4.42 -9.71
N ARG A 333 -6.84 -3.60 -9.41
CA ARG A 333 -6.85 -2.70 -8.25
C ARG A 333 -7.80 -1.51 -8.42
N LEU A 334 -8.07 -1.07 -9.65
CA LEU A 334 -8.99 0.04 -9.93
C LEU A 334 -10.40 -0.24 -9.40
N PHE A 335 -10.82 -1.51 -9.41
CA PHE A 335 -12.07 -1.95 -8.81
C PHE A 335 -11.92 -2.25 -7.31
N SER A 336 -10.95 -3.10 -6.95
CA SER A 336 -10.88 -3.77 -5.65
C SER A 336 -10.84 -2.80 -4.46
N TYR A 337 -10.14 -1.67 -4.58
CA TYR A 337 -9.94 -0.75 -3.47
C TYR A 337 -11.21 0.01 -3.10
N GLY A 338 -11.90 0.60 -4.08
CA GLY A 338 -13.18 1.25 -3.83
C GLY A 338 -14.20 0.28 -3.24
N ASP A 339 -14.19 -0.98 -3.69
CA ASP A 339 -15.08 -2.03 -3.19
C ASP A 339 -14.84 -2.37 -1.71
N THR A 340 -13.61 -2.74 -1.36
CA THR A 340 -13.29 -3.09 0.03
C THR A 340 -13.46 -1.91 0.99
N GLN A 341 -13.27 -0.66 0.50
CA GLN A 341 -13.47 0.55 1.30
C GLN A 341 -14.95 0.81 1.60
N ARG A 342 -15.85 0.61 0.63
CA ARG A 342 -17.30 0.68 0.85
C ARG A 342 -17.76 -0.32 1.91
N TYR A 343 -17.23 -1.55 1.89
CA TYR A 343 -17.51 -2.54 2.93
C TYR A 343 -16.95 -2.12 4.30
N ARG A 344 -15.66 -1.76 4.34
CA ARG A 344 -14.93 -1.52 5.60
C ARG A 344 -15.37 -0.25 6.33
N LEU A 345 -15.70 0.80 5.59
CA LEU A 345 -15.92 2.15 6.13
C LEU A 345 -17.31 2.71 5.81
N GLY A 346 -18.12 2.01 5.01
CA GLY A 346 -19.41 2.49 4.51
C GLY A 346 -19.29 3.28 3.20
N VAL A 347 -20.41 3.40 2.48
CA VAL A 347 -20.45 4.04 1.15
C VAL A 347 -20.03 5.52 1.16
N ASN A 348 -20.27 6.22 2.27
CA ASN A 348 -19.96 7.63 2.44
C ASN A 348 -18.58 7.88 3.08
N HIS A 349 -17.66 6.91 3.06
CA HIS A 349 -16.33 7.04 3.69
C HIS A 349 -15.47 8.20 3.19
N HIS A 350 -15.78 8.76 2.01
CA HIS A 350 -15.16 9.97 1.47
C HIS A 350 -15.49 11.23 2.30
N GLN A 351 -16.53 11.19 3.15
CA GLN A 351 -16.89 12.27 4.08
C GLN A 351 -16.06 12.25 5.36
N ILE A 352 -15.33 11.15 5.64
CA ILE A 352 -14.40 11.08 6.77
C ILE A 352 -13.25 12.07 6.49
N PRO A 353 -12.86 12.95 7.43
CA PRO A 353 -11.99 14.09 7.16
C PRO A 353 -10.67 13.78 6.44
N VAL A 354 -10.00 12.66 6.78
CA VAL A 354 -8.74 12.28 6.11
C VAL A 354 -8.93 11.87 4.64
N ASN A 355 -10.14 11.45 4.26
CA ASN A 355 -10.48 11.01 2.91
C ASN A 355 -11.10 12.12 2.06
N ALA A 356 -11.60 13.17 2.68
CA ALA A 356 -12.25 14.28 2.00
C ALA A 356 -11.25 15.02 1.09
N PRO A 357 -11.66 15.41 -0.14
CA PRO A 357 -10.84 16.26 -0.98
C PRO A 357 -10.72 17.67 -0.39
N ARG A 358 -9.59 18.34 -0.64
CA ARG A 358 -9.33 19.74 -0.22
C ARG A 358 -9.44 20.72 -1.39
N CYS A 359 -10.36 20.43 -2.30
CA CYS A 359 -10.68 21.25 -3.46
C CYS A 359 -12.20 21.41 -3.56
N PRO A 360 -12.72 22.34 -4.39
CA PRO A 360 -14.12 22.31 -4.76
C PRO A 360 -14.48 20.94 -5.31
N PHE A 361 -15.52 20.32 -4.78
CA PHE A 361 -16.07 19.08 -5.32
C PHE A 361 -17.58 19.19 -5.33
N HIS A 362 -18.18 18.73 -6.42
CA HIS A 362 -19.62 18.70 -6.60
C HIS A 362 -19.99 17.32 -7.14
N ASN A 363 -20.34 16.40 -6.22
CA ASN A 363 -20.58 15.01 -6.57
C ASN A 363 -22.08 14.72 -6.78
N TYR A 364 -22.35 13.71 -7.62
CA TYR A 364 -23.69 13.26 -7.96
C TYR A 364 -24.34 12.41 -6.85
N HIS A 365 -23.55 11.70 -6.05
CA HIS A 365 -24.03 10.64 -5.16
C HIS A 365 -24.97 11.16 -4.06
N ARG A 366 -26.04 10.40 -3.73
CA ARG A 366 -27.07 10.74 -2.73
C ARG A 366 -27.26 9.63 -1.69
N ASP A 367 -27.80 10.03 -0.54
CA ASP A 367 -28.26 9.17 0.55
C ASP A 367 -27.13 8.29 1.14
N GLY A 368 -27.42 7.03 1.44
CA GLY A 368 -26.47 6.08 2.04
C GLY A 368 -26.30 6.25 3.55
N ALA A 369 -25.74 5.23 4.19
CA ALA A 369 -25.50 5.24 5.63
C ALA A 369 -24.54 6.37 6.04
N MET A 370 -24.78 6.95 7.23
CA MET A 370 -23.97 8.04 7.81
C MET A 370 -23.79 9.24 6.87
N ARG A 371 -24.86 9.67 6.20
CA ARG A 371 -24.83 10.86 5.33
C ARG A 371 -24.85 12.15 6.18
N VAL A 372 -23.73 12.86 6.24
CA VAL A 372 -23.52 13.99 7.18
C VAL A 372 -23.10 15.30 6.52
N ASP A 373 -23.04 15.34 5.19
CA ASP A 373 -22.59 16.48 4.36
C ASP A 373 -23.75 17.38 3.88
N GLY A 374 -24.99 17.16 4.35
CA GLY A 374 -26.18 17.85 3.87
C GLY A 374 -26.80 17.26 2.59
N ASN A 375 -26.25 16.17 2.03
CA ASN A 375 -26.80 15.36 0.94
C ASN A 375 -27.18 16.17 -0.32
N SER A 376 -26.46 17.27 -0.58
CA SER A 376 -26.70 18.18 -1.71
C SER A 376 -28.17 18.63 -1.80
N GLY A 377 -28.81 18.90 -0.65
CA GLY A 377 -30.26 18.91 -0.46
C GLY A 377 -31.11 19.97 -1.17
N ASN A 378 -30.56 20.86 -2.01
CA ASN A 378 -31.30 21.99 -2.60
C ASN A 378 -31.08 22.16 -4.12
N GLY A 379 -31.09 21.07 -4.90
CA GLY A 379 -30.95 21.16 -6.36
C GLY A 379 -31.49 19.94 -7.11
N ALA A 380 -31.45 20.01 -8.44
CA ALA A 380 -31.71 18.85 -9.28
C ALA A 380 -30.75 17.70 -8.91
N THR A 381 -31.21 16.46 -9.07
CA THR A 381 -30.50 15.25 -8.67
C THR A 381 -30.21 14.32 -9.85
N TYR A 382 -30.37 14.81 -11.08
CA TYR A 382 -30.27 14.06 -12.32
C TYR A 382 -29.53 14.87 -13.39
N GLU A 383 -29.03 14.20 -14.43
CA GLU A 383 -28.41 14.78 -15.63
C GLU A 383 -28.95 14.01 -16.85
N PRO A 384 -29.25 14.68 -17.99
CA PRO A 384 -29.20 16.13 -18.21
C PRO A 384 -30.34 16.87 -17.51
N ASN A 385 -30.11 18.13 -17.12
CA ASN A 385 -31.11 18.98 -16.48
C ASN A 385 -30.97 20.46 -16.89
N SER A 386 -32.06 21.23 -16.77
CA SER A 386 -32.08 22.66 -17.10
C SER A 386 -31.63 23.60 -15.96
N PHE A 387 -31.08 23.05 -14.88
CA PHE A 387 -30.68 23.79 -13.68
C PHE A 387 -29.15 23.99 -13.60
N GLY A 388 -28.40 23.52 -14.60
CA GLY A 388 -26.96 23.78 -14.74
C GLY A 388 -26.08 23.04 -13.74
N VAL A 389 -26.53 21.90 -13.22
CA VAL A 389 -25.77 21.09 -12.25
C VAL A 389 -25.35 19.75 -12.86
N PHE A 390 -24.18 19.25 -12.46
CA PHE A 390 -23.61 17.97 -12.94
C PHE A 390 -23.14 17.93 -14.40
N GLN A 391 -22.87 19.09 -15.01
CA GLN A 391 -22.29 19.11 -16.35
C GLN A 391 -20.89 18.48 -16.38
N GLU A 392 -20.65 17.64 -17.38
CA GLU A 392 -19.34 17.06 -17.65
C GLU A 392 -18.32 18.13 -18.09
N GLN A 393 -17.04 17.80 -17.98
CA GLN A 393 -15.92 18.70 -18.27
C GLN A 393 -15.02 18.10 -19.36
N PRO A 394 -15.38 18.23 -20.67
CA PRO A 394 -14.71 17.53 -21.76
C PRO A 394 -13.25 17.94 -21.98
N ASP A 395 -12.83 19.11 -21.49
CA ASP A 395 -11.45 19.61 -21.59
C ASP A 395 -10.43 18.71 -20.87
N PHE A 396 -10.90 17.87 -19.92
CA PHE A 396 -10.09 16.88 -19.21
C PHE A 396 -10.09 15.50 -19.86
N SER A 397 -10.73 15.32 -21.02
CA SER A 397 -10.72 14.05 -21.75
C SER A 397 -9.28 13.59 -22.02
N GLU A 398 -9.05 12.28 -21.94
CA GLU A 398 -7.77 11.65 -22.21
C GLU A 398 -7.65 11.31 -23.71
N PRO A 399 -6.42 11.16 -24.26
CA PRO A 399 -6.28 10.72 -25.64
C PRO A 399 -6.77 9.27 -25.76
N LEU A 400 -7.27 8.89 -26.94
CA LEU A 400 -7.68 7.51 -27.20
C LEU A 400 -6.50 6.55 -27.03
N ILE A 401 -6.79 5.30 -26.68
CA ILE A 401 -5.81 4.20 -26.66
C ILE A 401 -6.15 3.28 -27.82
N SER A 402 -5.18 3.01 -28.69
CA SER A 402 -5.31 1.99 -29.72
C SER A 402 -5.28 0.60 -29.06
N LEU A 403 -6.26 -0.24 -29.42
CA LEU A 403 -6.36 -1.63 -28.95
C LEU A 403 -6.28 -2.57 -30.16
N GLU A 404 -5.56 -3.68 -29.99
CA GLU A 404 -5.42 -4.73 -31.01
C GLU A 404 -5.66 -6.11 -30.38
N GLY A 405 -6.25 -7.02 -31.16
CA GLY A 405 -6.53 -8.40 -30.74
C GLY A 405 -7.98 -8.64 -30.31
N ALA A 406 -8.33 -9.92 -30.14
CA ALA A 406 -9.64 -10.33 -29.65
C ALA A 406 -9.75 -10.18 -28.12
N ALA A 407 -10.97 -9.95 -27.62
CA ALA A 407 -11.25 -10.06 -26.19
C ALA A 407 -11.19 -11.53 -25.76
N ALA A 408 -10.19 -11.91 -24.97
CA ALA A 408 -9.96 -13.27 -24.51
C ALA A 408 -9.14 -13.30 -23.20
N HIS A 409 -9.04 -14.48 -22.59
CA HIS A 409 -8.12 -14.72 -21.46
C HIS A 409 -6.72 -15.04 -21.99
N TRP A 410 -5.99 -14.02 -22.42
CA TRP A 410 -4.64 -14.18 -22.97
C TRP A 410 -3.65 -14.68 -21.92
N ASN A 411 -2.98 -15.79 -22.22
CA ASN A 411 -2.05 -16.42 -21.29
C ASN A 411 -0.78 -15.58 -21.14
N HIS A 412 -0.60 -14.95 -19.98
CA HIS A 412 0.58 -14.11 -19.73
C HIS A 412 1.91 -14.90 -19.80
N ARG A 413 1.88 -16.25 -19.70
CA ARG A 413 3.06 -17.12 -19.77
C ARG A 413 3.73 -17.17 -21.14
N GLU A 414 3.14 -16.55 -22.15
CA GLU A 414 3.81 -16.30 -23.43
C GLU A 414 5.08 -15.46 -23.24
N ASP A 415 5.07 -14.46 -22.35
CA ASP A 415 6.31 -13.90 -21.80
C ASP A 415 6.84 -14.88 -20.74
N SER A 416 7.84 -15.66 -21.14
CA SER A 416 8.50 -16.70 -20.34
C SER A 416 9.80 -16.24 -19.69
N ASP A 417 10.16 -14.96 -19.78
CA ASP A 417 11.32 -14.42 -19.08
C ASP A 417 11.02 -14.21 -17.60
N TYR A 418 11.17 -15.28 -16.82
CA TYR A 418 11.03 -15.27 -15.37
C TYR A 418 12.34 -15.02 -14.63
N PHE A 419 13.47 -15.12 -15.33
CA PHE A 419 14.77 -15.38 -14.70
C PHE A 419 15.78 -14.27 -14.93
N SER A 420 15.67 -13.46 -16.00
CA SER A 420 16.72 -12.50 -16.38
C SER A 420 16.89 -11.38 -15.35
N GLN A 421 15.80 -10.77 -14.88
CA GLN A 421 15.86 -9.68 -13.90
C GLN A 421 16.19 -10.15 -12.48
N PRO A 422 15.60 -11.25 -11.95
CA PRO A 422 16.07 -11.80 -10.68
C PRO A 422 17.55 -12.19 -10.71
N ARG A 423 18.07 -12.69 -11.85
CA ARG A 423 19.50 -12.99 -12.02
C ARG A 423 20.35 -11.74 -11.88
N LYS A 424 19.99 -10.67 -12.61
CA LYS A 424 20.68 -9.38 -12.49
C LYS A 424 20.66 -8.84 -11.06
N LEU A 425 19.53 -8.98 -10.35
CA LEU A 425 19.45 -8.60 -8.94
C LEU A 425 20.38 -9.46 -8.09
N PHE A 426 20.34 -10.78 -8.24
CA PHE A 426 21.18 -11.72 -7.52
C PHE A 426 22.67 -11.38 -7.69
N GLU A 427 23.12 -11.13 -8.92
CA GLU A 427 24.50 -10.77 -9.25
C GLU A 427 24.97 -9.43 -8.64
N LEU A 428 24.03 -8.55 -8.25
CA LEU A 428 24.33 -7.29 -7.57
C LEU A 428 24.49 -7.44 -6.05
N LEU A 429 24.00 -8.52 -5.45
CA LEU A 429 24.09 -8.72 -4.00
C LEU A 429 25.51 -9.17 -3.62
N SER A 430 25.94 -8.79 -2.42
CA SER A 430 27.23 -9.23 -1.86
C SER A 430 27.22 -10.72 -1.54
N LYS A 431 28.41 -11.33 -1.47
CA LYS A 431 28.54 -12.75 -1.08
C LYS A 431 28.00 -13.01 0.32
N GLU A 432 28.17 -12.06 1.23
CA GLU A 432 27.66 -12.14 2.59
C GLU A 432 26.13 -12.09 2.62
N GLU A 433 25.53 -11.26 1.78
CA GLU A 433 24.07 -11.17 1.63
C GLU A 433 23.50 -12.43 0.98
N HIS A 434 24.19 -13.04 0.02
CA HIS A 434 23.82 -14.34 -0.53
C HIS A 434 23.72 -15.41 0.57
N GLN A 435 24.73 -15.52 1.44
CA GLN A 435 24.72 -16.51 2.52
C GLN A 435 23.54 -16.31 3.48
N ARG A 436 23.26 -15.05 3.86
CA ARG A 436 22.08 -14.73 4.69
C ARG A 436 20.78 -15.09 3.97
N MET A 437 20.65 -14.74 2.70
CA MET A 437 19.48 -15.05 1.89
C MET A 437 19.24 -16.56 1.77
N PHE A 438 20.29 -17.35 1.50
CA PHE A 438 20.17 -18.82 1.43
C PHE A 438 19.71 -19.42 2.75
N GLN A 439 20.28 -18.96 3.88
CA GLN A 439 19.88 -19.42 5.19
C GLN A 439 18.42 -19.08 5.50
N ARG A 440 17.97 -17.85 5.19
CA ARG A 440 16.58 -17.43 5.42
C ARG A 440 15.59 -18.27 4.62
N ILE A 441 15.90 -18.54 3.35
CA ILE A 441 15.06 -19.39 2.50
C ILE A 441 15.03 -20.82 3.05
N ALA A 442 16.20 -21.36 3.42
CA ALA A 442 16.30 -22.71 3.99
C ALA A 442 15.52 -22.86 5.30
N ASP A 443 15.64 -21.90 6.21
CA ASP A 443 14.91 -21.88 7.49
C ASP A 443 13.40 -21.89 7.27
N ASP A 444 12.92 -21.11 6.31
CA ASP A 444 11.50 -20.96 5.98
C ASP A 444 10.94 -22.15 5.17
N MET A 445 11.81 -22.91 4.50
CA MET A 445 11.47 -24.13 3.76
C MET A 445 11.72 -25.42 4.56
N ARG A 446 12.31 -25.37 5.76
CA ARG A 446 12.86 -26.55 6.45
C ARG A 446 11.88 -27.72 6.61
N ASP A 447 10.61 -27.43 6.90
CA ASP A 447 9.55 -28.42 7.16
C ASP A 447 8.61 -28.61 5.96
N VAL A 448 8.94 -27.99 4.82
CA VAL A 448 8.19 -28.11 3.57
C VAL A 448 8.50 -29.47 2.92
N PRO A 449 7.50 -30.19 2.37
CA PRO A 449 7.73 -31.45 1.65
C PRO A 449 8.82 -31.36 0.58
N GLU A 450 9.68 -32.37 0.51
CA GLU A 450 10.88 -32.39 -0.33
C GLU A 450 10.58 -32.10 -1.81
N PHE A 451 9.46 -32.59 -2.36
CA PHE A 451 9.10 -32.35 -3.75
C PHE A 451 8.84 -30.86 -4.07
N ILE A 452 8.37 -30.08 -3.10
CA ILE A 452 8.20 -28.62 -3.22
C ILE A 452 9.57 -27.95 -3.10
N GLN A 453 10.40 -28.41 -2.14
CA GLN A 453 11.75 -27.90 -1.98
C GLN A 453 12.57 -28.05 -3.26
N GLN A 454 12.58 -29.26 -3.84
CA GLN A 454 13.27 -29.56 -5.09
C GLN A 454 12.74 -28.71 -6.26
N ARG A 455 11.42 -28.53 -6.36
CA ARG A 455 10.81 -27.68 -7.41
C ARG A 455 11.32 -26.23 -7.29
N GLN A 456 11.27 -25.66 -6.09
CA GLN A 456 11.70 -24.28 -5.85
C GLN A 456 13.21 -24.09 -6.05
N ILE A 457 14.04 -25.03 -5.57
CA ILE A 457 15.50 -25.02 -5.82
C ILE A 457 15.79 -25.09 -7.33
N GLY A 458 15.04 -25.90 -8.08
CA GLY A 458 15.12 -25.95 -9.54
C GLY A 458 14.87 -24.59 -10.17
N LEU A 459 13.86 -23.85 -9.71
CA LEU A 459 13.59 -22.49 -10.17
C LEU A 459 14.70 -21.50 -9.81
N PHE A 460 15.24 -21.55 -8.59
CA PHE A 460 16.40 -20.73 -8.21
C PHE A 460 17.64 -21.07 -9.05
N SER A 461 17.84 -22.33 -9.43
CA SER A 461 18.95 -22.72 -10.32
C SER A 461 18.82 -22.12 -11.73
N GLN A 462 17.58 -21.93 -12.22
CA GLN A 462 17.31 -21.23 -13.48
C GLN A 462 17.60 -19.72 -13.37
N VAL A 463 17.42 -19.13 -12.19
CA VAL A 463 17.87 -17.75 -11.90
C VAL A 463 19.38 -17.68 -11.91
N HIS A 464 20.07 -18.51 -11.13
CA HIS A 464 21.54 -18.61 -11.13
C HIS A 464 21.96 -19.95 -10.49
N PRO A 465 22.97 -20.68 -11.04
CA PRO A 465 23.41 -21.96 -10.47
C PRO A 465 23.78 -21.87 -8.99
N ASP A 466 24.52 -20.83 -8.59
CA ASP A 466 24.92 -20.61 -7.20
C ASP A 466 23.74 -20.30 -6.28
N TYR A 467 22.64 -19.74 -6.81
CA TYR A 467 21.45 -19.48 -6.01
C TYR A 467 20.79 -20.80 -5.61
N GLY A 468 20.51 -21.66 -6.58
CA GLY A 468 19.97 -23.00 -6.30
C GLY A 468 20.90 -23.83 -5.41
N ALA A 469 22.20 -23.87 -5.72
CA ALA A 469 23.19 -24.61 -4.95
C ALA A 469 23.34 -24.07 -3.51
N GLY A 470 23.31 -22.75 -3.32
CA GLY A 470 23.40 -22.11 -2.01
C GLY A 470 22.22 -22.46 -1.11
N VAL A 471 20.99 -22.37 -1.63
CA VAL A 471 19.77 -22.76 -0.89
C VAL A 471 19.78 -24.25 -0.56
N ALA A 472 20.16 -25.11 -1.52
CA ALA A 472 20.23 -26.55 -1.31
C ALA A 472 21.26 -26.93 -0.22
N ALA A 473 22.43 -26.28 -0.22
CA ALA A 473 23.45 -26.48 0.80
C ALA A 473 22.98 -26.03 2.19
N ALA A 474 22.30 -24.88 2.28
CA ALA A 474 21.74 -24.38 3.54
C ALA A 474 20.63 -25.30 4.09
N LEU A 475 19.74 -25.82 3.23
CA LEU A 475 18.72 -26.81 3.64
C LEU A 475 19.36 -28.11 4.16
N LYS A 476 20.38 -28.63 3.47
CA LYS A 476 21.10 -29.83 3.91
C LYS A 476 21.78 -29.62 5.27
N ALA A 477 22.30 -28.42 5.54
CA ALA A 477 22.93 -28.10 6.82
C ALA A 477 21.93 -28.03 7.99
N LEU A 478 20.63 -27.89 7.73
CA LEU A 478 19.56 -27.90 8.75
C LEU A 478 19.07 -29.31 9.11
N GLN A 479 19.37 -30.31 8.28
CA GLN A 479 19.01 -31.70 8.57
C GLN A 479 19.97 -32.27 9.63
N PRO A 480 19.49 -33.06 10.60
CA PRO A 480 20.38 -33.75 11.53
C PRO A 480 21.36 -34.62 10.74
N ALA A 481 22.64 -34.63 11.14
CA ALA A 481 23.59 -35.57 10.55
C ALA A 481 23.09 -37.00 10.83
N GLU A 482 22.89 -37.78 9.76
CA GLU A 482 22.50 -39.19 9.84
C GLU A 482 23.54 -40.05 10.57
#